data_AF-A0A6M7XIK5-F1
#
_entry.id   AF-A0A6M7XIK5-F1
#
_cell.length_a   1.000
_cell.length_b   1.000
_cell.length_c   1.000
_cell.angle_alpha   90.00
_cell.angle_beta   90.00
_cell.angle_gamma   90.00
#
_symmetry.space_group_name_H-M   'P 1'
#
loop_
_entity.id
_entity.type
_entity.pdbx_description
1 polymer ?
#
loop_
_entity_poly.entity_id
_entity_poly.type
_entity_poly.pdbx_seq_one_letter_code
_entity_poly.pdbx_strand_id
1 'polypeptide(L)'
;MLRVLVTRPKPGASRTARRLQEMGFQPVVLPLTETVALPVDAELIPDDTVAVAVTSANAVRHASKEVIAALAALPCHAVGARTAEAARKMGFSTVIEGASDAEALADSIAAAVSGKAIAYLCGRVRFPVFEQRLEAVGVQVRVVETYDTIPVRYSDEAIVALLSGEPVDAVLLYSAKAAAAMQVLAKRLALQEAFEKTRFFVLSARIAAAFNDGAGKAIGIAARPDEEALLALLRVLP
;
A
#
# COMPACT_ATOMS: atom_id res chain seq x y z
N MET A 1 19.29 19.95 -4.81
CA MET A 1 18.28 18.99 -5.31
C MET A 1 17.26 18.81 -4.19
N LEU A 2 15.96 18.88 -4.48
CA LEU A 2 14.95 18.81 -3.42
C LEU A 2 14.90 17.42 -2.80
N ARG A 3 14.88 17.37 -1.47
CA ARG A 3 14.87 16.16 -0.63
C ARG A 3 13.45 15.70 -0.35
N VAL A 4 13.14 14.49 -0.81
CA VAL A 4 11.78 13.92 -0.75
C VAL A 4 11.76 12.69 0.15
N LEU A 5 11.08 12.78 1.27
CA LEU A 5 10.91 11.68 2.22
C LEU A 5 9.82 10.70 1.74
N VAL A 6 10.20 9.43 1.62
CA VAL A 6 9.33 8.32 1.22
C VAL A 6 8.96 7.50 2.46
N THR A 7 7.67 7.53 2.85
CA THR A 7 7.20 6.95 4.13
C THR A 7 6.54 5.57 4.02
N ARG A 8 6.31 5.07 2.80
CA ARG A 8 5.63 3.79 2.57
C ARG A 8 6.53 2.59 2.87
N PRO A 9 5.97 1.39 3.14
CA PRO A 9 6.76 0.17 3.33
C PRO A 9 7.64 -0.21 2.14
N LYS A 10 8.76 -0.88 2.42
CA LYS A 10 9.52 -1.64 1.40
C LYS A 10 8.69 -2.85 0.92
N PRO A 11 8.88 -3.32 -0.32
CA PRO A 11 9.77 -2.80 -1.37
C PRO A 11 9.22 -1.57 -2.12
N GLY A 12 7.99 -1.12 -1.81
CA GLY A 12 7.38 0.05 -2.43
C GLY A 12 8.24 1.31 -2.31
N ALA A 13 8.78 1.55 -1.12
CA ALA A 13 9.65 2.70 -0.84
C ALA A 13 10.85 2.78 -1.80
N SER A 14 11.52 1.65 -2.04
CA SER A 14 12.70 1.58 -2.91
C SER A 14 12.37 1.91 -4.36
N ARG A 15 11.20 1.48 -4.85
CA ARG A 15 10.75 1.81 -6.21
C ARG A 15 10.43 3.30 -6.33
N THR A 16 9.68 3.85 -5.37
CA THR A 16 9.40 5.29 -5.34
C THR A 16 10.69 6.10 -5.27
N ALA A 17 11.68 5.68 -4.47
CA ALA A 17 12.97 6.34 -4.39
C ALA A 17 13.71 6.38 -5.74
N ARG A 18 13.75 5.25 -6.46
CA ARG A 18 14.34 5.21 -7.81
C ARG A 18 13.62 6.17 -8.78
N ARG A 19 12.29 6.18 -8.76
CA ARG A 19 11.50 7.09 -9.59
C ARG A 19 11.75 8.56 -9.27
N LEU A 20 11.92 8.88 -7.99
CA LEU A 20 12.27 10.23 -7.55
C LEU A 20 13.66 10.65 -8.07
N GLN A 21 14.65 9.75 -8.06
CA GLN A 21 15.96 10.02 -8.66
C GLN A 21 15.86 10.28 -10.17
N GLU A 22 15.09 9.45 -10.89
CA GLU A 22 14.84 9.62 -12.33
C GLU A 22 14.12 10.95 -12.64
N MET A 23 13.36 11.48 -11.68
CA MET A 23 12.70 12.79 -11.75
C MET A 23 13.59 13.96 -11.28
N GLY A 24 14.84 13.72 -10.88
CA GLY A 24 15.75 14.77 -10.41
C GLY A 24 15.55 15.21 -8.95
N PHE A 25 14.98 14.34 -8.11
CA PHE A 25 14.84 14.54 -6.66
C PHE A 25 15.83 13.68 -5.87
N GLN A 26 16.12 14.08 -4.63
CA GLN A 26 16.91 13.31 -3.67
C GLN A 26 15.97 12.53 -2.74
N PRO A 27 15.73 11.23 -2.97
CA PRO A 27 14.87 10.47 -2.08
C PRO A 27 15.56 10.20 -0.74
N VAL A 28 14.79 10.34 0.34
CA VAL A 28 15.15 9.84 1.67
C VAL A 28 14.13 8.77 2.04
N VAL A 29 14.59 7.54 2.27
CA VAL A 29 13.68 6.40 2.56
C VAL A 29 13.57 6.23 4.07
N LEU A 30 12.39 6.57 4.63
CA LEU A 30 12.05 6.40 6.05
C LEU A 30 10.65 5.77 6.16
N PRO A 31 10.52 4.45 5.98
CA PRO A 31 9.23 3.77 6.07
C PRO A 31 8.62 3.93 7.47
N LEU A 32 7.47 4.59 7.59
CA LEU A 32 6.77 4.77 8.89
C LEU A 32 5.84 3.59 9.21
N THR A 33 5.71 2.68 8.27
CA THR A 33 4.99 1.42 8.42
C THR A 33 5.75 0.33 7.72
N GLU A 34 5.57 -0.90 8.19
CA GLU A 34 6.06 -2.10 7.55
C GLU A 34 4.94 -3.13 7.39
N THR A 35 5.12 -4.05 6.45
CA THR A 35 4.19 -5.17 6.27
C THR A 35 4.80 -6.42 6.87
N VAL A 36 4.05 -7.07 7.75
CA VAL A 36 4.45 -8.30 8.44
C VAL A 36 3.53 -9.44 8.04
N ALA A 37 4.09 -10.62 7.78
CA ALA A 37 3.31 -11.79 7.46
C ALA A 37 2.41 -12.17 8.65
N LEU A 38 1.22 -12.68 8.35
CA LEU A 38 0.32 -13.26 9.32
C LEU A 38 0.30 -14.78 9.15
N PRO A 39 0.18 -15.54 10.25
CA PRO A 39 -0.04 -16.97 10.15
C PRO A 39 -1.41 -17.21 9.52
N VAL A 40 -1.41 -17.98 8.43
CA VAL A 40 -2.61 -18.44 7.76
C VAL A 40 -2.51 -19.95 7.69
N ASP A 41 -3.53 -20.63 8.20
CA ASP A 41 -3.66 -22.06 8.04
C ASP A 41 -4.26 -22.36 6.66
N ALA A 42 -3.48 -23.03 5.82
CA ALA A 42 -3.90 -23.38 4.47
C ALA A 42 -5.05 -24.41 4.47
N GLU A 43 -5.21 -25.20 5.54
CA GLU A 43 -6.29 -26.19 5.67
C GLU A 43 -7.66 -25.52 5.84
N LEU A 44 -7.69 -24.23 6.21
CA LEU A 44 -8.93 -23.46 6.31
C LEU A 44 -9.43 -22.94 4.96
N ILE A 45 -8.68 -23.15 3.88
CA ILE A 45 -9.11 -22.81 2.53
C ILE A 45 -10.02 -23.93 2.02
N PRO A 46 -11.31 -23.67 1.77
CA PRO A 46 -12.24 -24.72 1.37
C PRO A 46 -11.92 -25.31 -0.02
N ASP A 47 -12.14 -26.62 -0.16
CA ASP A 47 -11.95 -27.35 -1.42
C ASP A 47 -12.88 -26.86 -2.55
N ASP A 48 -14.01 -26.21 -2.24
CA ASP A 48 -14.95 -25.65 -3.21
C ASP A 48 -14.54 -24.27 -3.74
N THR A 49 -13.36 -23.77 -3.37
CA THR A 49 -12.80 -22.52 -3.87
C THR A 49 -12.49 -22.62 -5.36
N VAL A 50 -13.12 -21.77 -6.18
CA VAL A 50 -13.00 -21.85 -7.65
C VAL A 50 -11.99 -20.86 -8.24
N ALA A 51 -11.62 -19.83 -7.49
CA ALA A 51 -10.74 -18.76 -7.96
C ALA A 51 -10.09 -18.02 -6.78
N VAL A 52 -9.04 -17.27 -7.10
CA VAL A 52 -8.31 -16.44 -6.15
C VAL A 52 -8.38 -15.00 -6.58
N ALA A 53 -8.67 -14.10 -5.65
CA ALA A 53 -8.57 -12.66 -5.86
C ALA A 53 -7.42 -12.07 -5.04
N VAL A 54 -6.69 -11.13 -5.62
CA VAL A 54 -5.56 -10.45 -4.97
C VAL A 54 -5.64 -8.95 -5.27
N THR A 55 -5.86 -8.14 -4.24
CA THR A 55 -5.92 -6.67 -4.38
C THR A 55 -4.65 -5.95 -3.95
N SER A 56 -3.59 -6.71 -3.64
CA SER A 56 -2.30 -6.15 -3.23
C SER A 56 -1.19 -7.13 -3.53
N ALA A 57 -0.14 -6.67 -4.21
CA ALA A 57 1.08 -7.45 -4.41
C ALA A 57 1.73 -7.91 -3.09
N ASN A 58 1.43 -7.26 -1.95
CA ASN A 58 1.92 -7.71 -0.65
C ASN A 58 1.17 -8.95 -0.15
N ALA A 59 -0.09 -9.15 -0.54
CA ALA A 59 -0.86 -10.29 -0.08
C ALA A 59 -0.23 -11.61 -0.55
N VAL A 60 0.21 -11.67 -1.81
CA VAL A 60 0.93 -12.85 -2.34
C VAL A 60 2.36 -12.97 -1.83
N ARG A 61 3.06 -11.85 -1.56
CA ARG A 61 4.44 -11.89 -1.03
C ARG A 61 4.53 -12.44 0.38
N HIS A 62 3.50 -12.21 1.19
CA HIS A 62 3.44 -12.65 2.59
C HIS A 62 2.64 -13.93 2.77
N ALA A 63 1.95 -14.41 1.73
CA ALA A 63 1.34 -15.73 1.76
C ALA A 63 2.42 -16.79 1.99
N SER A 64 2.14 -17.75 2.88
CA SER A 64 3.06 -18.86 3.11
C SER A 64 3.14 -19.75 1.87
N LYS A 65 4.17 -20.60 1.78
CA LYS A 65 4.32 -21.52 0.65
C LYS A 65 3.16 -22.49 0.57
N GLU A 66 2.61 -22.88 1.71
CA GLU A 66 1.49 -23.80 1.85
C GLU A 66 0.20 -23.16 1.32
N VAL A 67 -0.07 -21.91 1.71
CA VAL A 67 -1.21 -21.12 1.17
C VAL A 67 -1.09 -20.95 -0.33
N ILE A 68 0.11 -20.63 -0.84
CA ILE A 68 0.33 -20.51 -2.28
C ILE A 68 0.12 -21.85 -2.97
N ALA A 69 0.66 -22.95 -2.44
CA ALA A 69 0.52 -24.28 -3.03
C ALA A 69 -0.96 -24.73 -3.12
N ALA A 70 -1.75 -24.45 -2.08
CA ALA A 70 -3.18 -24.74 -2.06
C ALA A 70 -3.98 -23.98 -3.14
N LEU A 71 -3.48 -22.81 -3.56
CA LEU A 71 -4.19 -21.87 -4.43
C LEU A 71 -3.62 -21.75 -5.84
N ALA A 72 -2.36 -22.14 -6.07
CA ALA A 72 -1.60 -21.82 -7.28
C ALA A 72 -2.18 -22.40 -8.57
N ALA A 73 -2.96 -23.49 -8.48
CA ALA A 73 -3.62 -24.11 -9.62
C ALA A 73 -4.89 -23.38 -10.07
N LEU A 74 -5.49 -22.55 -9.20
CA LEU A 74 -6.71 -21.83 -9.49
C LEU A 74 -6.45 -20.55 -10.31
N PRO A 75 -7.44 -20.06 -11.08
CA PRO A 75 -7.36 -18.75 -11.71
C PRO A 75 -7.17 -17.64 -10.67
N CYS A 76 -6.10 -16.86 -10.82
CA CYS A 76 -5.76 -15.76 -9.93
C CYS A 76 -6.06 -14.41 -10.59
N HIS A 77 -7.07 -13.73 -10.08
CA HIS A 77 -7.50 -12.40 -10.49
C HIS A 77 -6.77 -11.34 -9.66
N ALA A 78 -5.91 -10.55 -10.30
CA ALA A 78 -5.03 -9.61 -9.63
C ALA A 78 -5.32 -8.15 -10.03
N VAL A 79 -5.31 -7.22 -9.07
CA VAL A 79 -5.45 -5.79 -9.39
C VAL A 79 -4.19 -5.25 -10.06
N GLY A 80 -4.32 -4.94 -11.36
CA GLY A 80 -3.28 -4.37 -12.20
C GLY A 80 -1.97 -5.16 -12.31
N ALA A 81 -1.13 -4.71 -13.25
CA ALA A 81 0.12 -5.37 -13.63
C ALA A 81 1.04 -5.76 -12.46
N ARG A 82 1.19 -4.89 -11.46
CA ARG A 82 2.13 -5.11 -10.34
C ARG A 82 1.71 -6.27 -9.44
N THR A 83 0.41 -6.45 -9.23
CA THR A 83 -0.10 -7.55 -8.42
C THR A 83 -0.07 -8.83 -9.23
N ALA A 84 -0.41 -8.75 -10.52
CA ALA A 84 -0.34 -9.88 -11.44
C ALA A 84 1.09 -10.42 -11.56
N GLU A 85 2.09 -9.55 -11.72
CA GLU A 85 3.50 -9.94 -11.77
C GLU A 85 3.95 -10.61 -10.47
N ALA A 86 3.53 -10.09 -9.31
CA ALA A 86 3.83 -10.70 -8.02
C ALA A 86 3.21 -12.10 -7.88
N ALA A 87 1.95 -12.27 -8.31
CA ALA A 87 1.29 -13.58 -8.31
C ALA A 87 2.02 -14.59 -9.20
N ARG A 88 2.40 -14.20 -10.43
CA ARG A 88 3.19 -15.05 -11.34
C ARG A 88 4.51 -15.50 -10.71
N LYS A 89 5.24 -14.57 -10.07
CA LYS A 89 6.51 -14.87 -9.38
C LYS A 89 6.35 -15.82 -8.19
N MET A 90 5.19 -15.84 -7.55
CA MET A 90 4.90 -16.75 -6.45
C MET A 90 4.45 -18.14 -6.93
N GLY A 91 4.17 -18.33 -8.22
CA GLY A 91 3.88 -19.65 -8.80
C GLY A 91 2.43 -19.88 -9.21
N PHE A 92 1.57 -18.86 -9.23
CA PHE A 92 0.23 -18.99 -9.80
C PHE A 92 0.31 -19.33 -11.29
N SER A 93 -0.36 -20.42 -11.70
CA SER A 93 -0.30 -20.94 -13.08
C SER A 93 -1.05 -20.06 -14.07
N THR A 94 -2.20 -19.53 -13.65
CA THR A 94 -3.08 -18.68 -14.47
C THR A 94 -3.33 -17.38 -13.74
N VAL A 95 -2.79 -16.27 -14.26
CA VAL A 95 -2.95 -14.94 -13.68
C VAL A 95 -3.63 -14.00 -14.66
N ILE A 96 -4.83 -13.57 -14.26
CA ILE A 96 -5.68 -12.63 -14.98
C ILE A 96 -5.45 -11.25 -14.37
N GLU A 97 -4.88 -10.36 -15.16
CA GLU A 97 -4.72 -8.96 -14.79
C GLU A 97 -6.06 -8.24 -14.94
N GLY A 98 -6.61 -7.77 -13.82
CA GLY A 98 -7.80 -6.95 -13.80
C GLY A 98 -7.47 -5.46 -13.69
N ALA A 99 -8.51 -4.66 -13.46
CA ALA A 99 -8.41 -3.23 -13.24
C ALA A 99 -7.48 -2.87 -12.06
N SER A 100 -7.07 -1.59 -11.99
CA SER A 100 -6.08 -1.10 -11.02
C SER A 100 -6.63 -0.90 -9.60
N ASP A 101 -7.94 -1.01 -9.40
CA ASP A 101 -8.61 -0.88 -8.12
C ASP A 101 -9.48 -2.10 -7.79
N ALA A 102 -9.80 -2.26 -6.50
CA ALA A 102 -10.53 -3.42 -6.00
C ALA A 102 -12.00 -3.45 -6.45
N GLU A 103 -12.63 -2.29 -6.61
CA GLU A 103 -14.05 -2.21 -6.99
C GLU A 103 -14.25 -2.71 -8.42
N ALA A 104 -13.43 -2.19 -9.34
CA ALA A 104 -13.46 -2.62 -10.73
C ALA A 104 -13.03 -4.09 -10.90
N LEU A 105 -12.13 -4.61 -10.05
CA LEU A 105 -11.83 -6.04 -10.04
C LEU A 105 -13.05 -6.86 -9.62
N ALA A 106 -13.71 -6.50 -8.51
CA ALA A 106 -14.91 -7.18 -8.04
C ALA A 106 -15.99 -7.21 -9.13
N ASP A 107 -16.27 -6.06 -9.74
CA ASP A 107 -17.27 -5.94 -10.81
C ASP A 107 -16.90 -6.82 -12.02
N SER A 108 -15.62 -6.92 -12.37
CA SER A 108 -15.16 -7.72 -13.51
C SER A 108 -15.29 -9.23 -13.31
N ILE A 109 -15.21 -9.72 -12.08
CA ILE A 109 -15.26 -11.17 -11.79
C ILE A 109 -16.64 -11.63 -11.33
N ALA A 110 -17.48 -10.72 -10.83
CA ALA A 110 -18.79 -10.97 -10.23
C ALA A 110 -19.63 -12.00 -11.00
N ALA A 111 -19.82 -11.81 -12.31
CA ALA A 111 -20.64 -12.69 -13.14
C ALA A 111 -20.04 -14.10 -13.29
N ALA A 112 -18.72 -14.22 -13.37
CA ALA A 112 -18.04 -15.51 -13.57
C ALA A 112 -18.05 -16.41 -12.31
N VAL A 113 -18.09 -15.77 -11.13
CA VAL A 113 -18.01 -16.46 -9.84
C VAL A 113 -19.29 -16.40 -9.01
N SER A 114 -20.39 -15.85 -9.54
CA SER A 114 -21.67 -15.77 -8.83
C SER A 114 -22.13 -17.15 -8.33
N GLY A 115 -22.55 -17.22 -7.06
CA GLY A 115 -22.94 -18.45 -6.37
C GLY A 115 -21.78 -19.38 -5.97
N LYS A 116 -20.53 -19.01 -6.24
CA LYS A 116 -19.33 -19.82 -5.94
C LYS A 116 -18.51 -19.21 -4.80
N ALA A 117 -17.56 -19.99 -4.27
CA ALA A 117 -16.59 -19.54 -3.29
C ALA A 117 -15.28 -19.10 -3.95
N ILE A 118 -14.73 -17.97 -3.51
CA ILE A 118 -13.39 -17.51 -3.91
C ILE A 118 -12.50 -17.26 -2.70
N ALA A 119 -11.20 -17.49 -2.83
CA ALA A 119 -10.22 -17.09 -1.83
C ALA A 119 -9.76 -15.66 -2.11
N TYR A 120 -9.82 -14.79 -1.12
CA TYR A 120 -9.38 -13.40 -1.23
C TYR A 120 -8.11 -13.18 -0.39
N LEU A 121 -6.95 -13.20 -1.05
CA LEU A 121 -5.67 -12.87 -0.41
C LEU A 121 -5.56 -11.37 -0.21
N CYS A 122 -5.48 -10.96 1.05
CA CYS A 122 -5.51 -9.54 1.41
C CYS A 122 -4.71 -9.23 2.68
N GLY A 123 -4.59 -7.93 2.97
CA GLY A 123 -4.07 -7.49 4.27
C GLY A 123 -5.20 -7.38 5.29
N ARG A 124 -4.86 -7.54 6.58
CA ARG A 124 -5.81 -7.37 7.69
C ARG A 124 -6.51 -6.01 7.69
N VAL A 125 -5.75 -4.94 7.41
CA VAL A 125 -6.31 -3.60 7.29
C VAL A 125 -6.56 -3.26 5.84
N ARG A 126 -7.84 -3.18 5.46
CA ARG A 126 -8.32 -2.87 4.11
C ARG A 126 -9.71 -2.21 4.15
N PHE A 127 -10.18 -1.75 3.00
CA PHE A 127 -11.57 -1.35 2.83
C PHE A 127 -12.40 -2.59 2.47
N PRO A 128 -13.64 -2.72 3.00
CA PRO A 128 -14.48 -3.90 2.78
C PRO A 128 -15.19 -3.89 1.41
N VAL A 129 -14.93 -2.90 0.55
CA VAL A 129 -15.70 -2.68 -0.68
C VAL A 129 -15.60 -3.84 -1.68
N PHE A 130 -14.46 -4.54 -1.68
CA PHE A 130 -14.26 -5.71 -2.54
C PHE A 130 -15.21 -6.83 -2.14
N GLU A 131 -15.21 -7.19 -0.85
CA GLU A 131 -16.06 -8.22 -0.29
C GLU A 131 -17.54 -7.86 -0.46
N GLN A 132 -17.91 -6.63 -0.07
CA GLN A 132 -19.30 -6.15 -0.13
C GLN A 132 -19.89 -6.23 -1.55
N ARG A 133 -19.11 -5.87 -2.57
CA ARG A 133 -19.58 -5.92 -3.97
C ARG A 133 -19.85 -7.34 -4.45
N LEU A 134 -18.98 -8.29 -4.07
CA LEU A 134 -19.11 -9.70 -4.46
C LEU A 134 -20.20 -10.43 -3.67
N GLU A 135 -20.27 -10.19 -2.37
CA GLU A 135 -21.31 -10.75 -1.50
C GLU A 135 -22.71 -10.28 -1.92
N ALA A 136 -22.84 -9.03 -2.38
CA ALA A 136 -24.11 -8.49 -2.90
C ALA A 136 -24.65 -9.25 -4.13
N VAL A 137 -23.81 -9.98 -4.85
CA VAL A 137 -24.20 -10.83 -6.00
C VAL A 137 -24.08 -12.33 -5.70
N GLY A 138 -24.06 -12.70 -4.41
CA GLY A 138 -24.10 -14.08 -3.93
C GLY A 138 -22.79 -14.84 -4.02
N VAL A 139 -21.65 -14.16 -4.17
CA VAL A 139 -20.32 -14.79 -4.13
C VAL A 139 -19.92 -14.99 -2.68
N GLN A 140 -19.39 -16.16 -2.34
CA GLN A 140 -18.86 -16.44 -1.01
C GLN A 140 -17.38 -16.04 -0.96
N VAL A 141 -17.07 -14.89 -0.36
CA VAL A 141 -15.69 -14.40 -0.26
C VAL A 141 -15.01 -14.99 0.98
N ARG A 142 -14.05 -15.90 0.78
CA ARG A 142 -13.20 -16.46 1.84
C ARG A 142 -11.99 -15.56 2.02
N VAL A 143 -12.05 -14.68 3.00
CA VAL A 143 -10.97 -13.76 3.35
C VAL A 143 -9.78 -14.55 3.90
N VAL A 144 -8.61 -14.35 3.28
CA VAL A 144 -7.33 -14.92 3.73
C VAL A 144 -6.37 -13.77 3.99
N GLU A 145 -6.24 -13.41 5.27
CA GLU A 145 -5.40 -12.28 5.71
C GLU A 145 -3.93 -12.70 5.82
N THR A 146 -3.14 -12.47 4.77
CA THR A 146 -1.76 -12.94 4.73
C THR A 146 -0.75 -11.99 5.35
N TYR A 147 -1.14 -10.73 5.60
CA TYR A 147 -0.24 -9.75 6.22
C TYR A 147 -0.98 -8.66 7.00
N ASP A 148 -0.28 -8.02 7.92
CA ASP A 148 -0.69 -6.78 8.56
C ASP A 148 0.27 -5.64 8.19
N THR A 149 -0.19 -4.40 8.33
CA THR A 149 0.63 -3.20 8.21
C THR A 149 0.76 -2.53 9.58
N ILE A 150 1.95 -2.63 10.17
CA ILE A 150 2.22 -2.13 11.52
C ILE A 150 3.09 -0.87 11.48
N PRO A 151 3.01 0.03 12.47
CA PRO A 151 3.88 1.21 12.54
C PRO A 151 5.33 0.83 12.86
N VAL A 152 6.28 1.54 12.26
CA VAL A 152 7.71 1.45 12.58
C VAL A 152 8.09 2.63 13.48
N ARG A 153 8.83 2.34 14.57
CA ARG A 153 9.30 3.37 15.50
C ARG A 153 10.78 3.62 15.29
N TYR A 154 11.15 4.90 15.23
CA TYR A 154 12.53 5.36 15.16
C TYR A 154 12.83 6.28 16.34
N SER A 155 14.06 6.19 16.87
CA SER A 155 14.58 7.17 17.80
C SER A 155 14.91 8.47 17.06
N ASP A 156 15.04 9.56 17.81
CA ASP A 156 15.35 10.87 17.22
C ASP A 156 16.77 10.87 16.63
N GLU A 157 17.72 10.21 17.29
CA GLU A 157 19.11 10.07 16.81
C GLU A 157 19.17 9.32 15.47
N ALA A 158 18.38 8.27 15.31
CA ALA A 158 18.33 7.50 14.07
C ALA A 158 17.80 8.34 12.90
N ILE A 159 16.80 9.19 13.14
CA ILE A 159 16.26 10.09 12.12
C ILE A 159 17.24 11.22 11.81
N VAL A 160 17.83 11.85 12.83
CA VAL A 160 18.83 12.91 12.64
C VAL A 160 20.02 12.40 11.84
N ALA A 161 20.52 11.20 12.16
CA ALA A 161 21.60 10.56 11.40
C ALA A 161 21.19 10.26 9.94
N LEU A 162 19.98 9.72 9.73
CA LEU A 162 19.45 9.46 8.38
C LEU A 162 19.34 10.75 7.55
N LEU A 163 18.91 11.84 8.18
CA LEU A 163 18.78 13.13 7.53
C LEU A 163 20.12 13.86 7.38
N SER A 164 21.17 13.44 8.10
CA SER A 164 22.48 14.11 8.12
C SER A 164 22.38 15.59 8.49
N GLY A 165 21.42 15.94 9.37
CA GLY A 165 21.16 17.34 9.77
C GLY A 165 20.54 18.23 8.68
N GLU A 166 20.27 17.70 7.48
CA GLU A 166 19.69 18.46 6.38
C GLU A 166 18.16 18.42 6.39
N PRO A 167 17.48 19.52 6.00
CA PRO A 167 16.02 19.60 5.98
C PRO A 167 15.38 18.67 4.95
N VAL A 168 14.08 18.47 5.10
CA VAL A 168 13.23 17.73 4.16
C VAL A 168 12.32 18.72 3.44
N ASP A 169 12.39 18.76 2.11
CA ASP A 169 11.57 19.68 1.31
C ASP A 169 10.14 19.14 1.13
N ALA A 170 10.00 17.84 0.95
CA ALA A 170 8.72 17.20 0.70
C ALA A 170 8.58 15.83 1.40
N VAL A 171 7.36 15.50 1.82
CA VAL A 171 7.02 14.17 2.36
C VAL A 171 5.87 13.58 1.56
N LEU A 172 6.03 12.32 1.15
CA LEU A 172 4.99 11.55 0.47
C LEU A 172 4.29 10.61 1.45
N LEU A 173 2.97 10.75 1.61
CA LEU A 173 2.14 9.91 2.50
C LEU A 173 1.15 9.05 1.70
N TYR A 174 1.27 7.73 1.89
CA TYR A 174 0.53 6.72 1.13
C TYR A 174 -0.63 6.09 1.90
N SER A 175 -0.73 6.33 3.21
CA SER A 175 -1.75 5.75 4.06
C SER A 175 -2.05 6.63 5.28
N ALA A 176 -3.25 6.47 5.83
CA ALA A 176 -3.64 7.16 7.07
C ALA A 176 -2.73 6.79 8.25
N LYS A 177 -2.29 5.52 8.35
CA LYS A 177 -1.35 5.06 9.39
C LYS A 177 -0.01 5.82 9.30
N ALA A 178 0.56 5.93 8.10
CA ALA A 178 1.81 6.66 7.90
C ALA A 178 1.64 8.17 8.13
N ALA A 179 0.49 8.74 7.76
CA ALA A 179 0.16 10.13 8.04
C ALA A 179 0.13 10.44 9.54
N ALA A 180 -0.57 9.64 10.34
CA ALA A 180 -0.62 9.80 11.78
C ALA A 180 0.78 9.66 12.42
N ALA A 181 1.58 8.67 11.99
CA ALA A 181 2.96 8.50 12.46
C ALA A 181 3.84 9.72 12.10
N MET A 182 3.68 10.25 10.89
CA MET A 182 4.42 11.44 10.44
C MET A 182 4.04 12.69 11.24
N GLN A 183 2.76 12.85 11.58
CA GLN A 183 2.28 13.98 12.39
C GLN A 183 2.96 14.00 13.77
N VAL A 184 3.08 12.84 14.41
CA VAL A 184 3.79 12.70 15.69
C VAL A 184 5.29 12.98 15.52
N LEU A 185 5.90 12.45 14.46
CA LEU A 185 7.32 12.61 14.17
C LEU A 185 7.70 14.07 13.90
N ALA A 186 6.92 14.79 13.09
CA ALA A 186 7.17 16.19 12.74
C ALA A 186 7.02 17.17 13.92
N LYS A 187 6.41 16.75 15.03
CA LYS A 187 6.23 17.55 16.26
C LYS A 187 7.34 17.30 17.30
N ARG A 188 8.25 16.36 17.06
CA ARG A 188 9.36 16.10 18.00
C ARG A 188 10.36 17.25 17.96
N LEU A 189 10.75 17.74 19.13
CA LEU A 189 11.62 18.91 19.26
C LEU A 189 12.95 18.74 18.51
N ALA A 190 13.57 17.57 18.60
CA ALA A 190 14.82 17.25 17.92
C ALA A 190 14.73 17.26 16.37
N LEU A 191 13.52 17.21 15.82
CA LEU A 191 13.26 17.11 14.38
C LEU A 191 12.55 18.34 13.82
N GLN A 192 12.25 19.33 14.66
CA GLN A 192 11.42 20.47 14.28
C GLN A 192 12.04 21.28 13.13
N GLU A 193 13.35 21.56 13.20
CA GLU A 193 14.08 22.26 12.15
C GLU A 193 14.08 21.49 10.83
N ALA A 194 14.26 20.16 10.90
CA ALA A 194 14.31 19.32 9.71
C ALA A 194 12.98 19.32 8.93
N PHE A 195 11.85 19.51 9.62
CA PHE A 195 10.52 19.50 9.02
C PHE A 195 9.85 20.86 8.91
N GLU A 196 10.49 21.95 9.32
CA GLU A 196 9.89 23.28 9.45
C GLU A 196 9.20 23.74 8.14
N LYS A 197 9.96 23.70 7.04
CA LYS A 197 9.54 24.15 5.70
C LYS A 197 8.97 23.03 4.82
N THR A 198 8.79 21.83 5.37
CA THR A 198 8.36 20.65 4.62
C THR A 198 6.94 20.80 4.08
N ARG A 199 6.78 20.48 2.79
CA ARG A 199 5.47 20.32 2.14
C ARG A 199 5.03 18.85 2.20
N PHE A 200 3.75 18.63 2.50
CA PHE A 200 3.19 17.28 2.63
C PHE A 200 2.32 16.97 1.42
N PHE A 201 2.53 15.81 0.81
CA PHE A 201 1.76 15.35 -0.34
C PHE A 201 1.12 14.00 -0.01
N VAL A 202 -0.17 13.86 -0.28
CA VAL A 202 -0.98 12.71 0.13
C VAL A 202 -1.78 12.14 -1.04
N LEU A 203 -1.98 10.82 -1.05
CA LEU A 203 -2.75 10.16 -2.13
C LEU A 203 -4.24 10.51 -2.14
N SER A 204 -4.82 10.91 -1.01
CA SER A 204 -6.26 11.16 -0.93
C SER A 204 -6.65 12.07 0.23
N ALA A 205 -7.86 12.64 0.15
CA ALA A 205 -8.45 13.45 1.21
C ALA A 205 -8.55 12.70 2.55
N ARG A 206 -8.79 11.38 2.53
CA ARG A 206 -8.80 10.55 3.75
C ARG A 206 -7.45 10.58 4.46
N ILE A 207 -6.35 10.54 3.71
CA ILE A 207 -5.00 10.59 4.28
C ILE A 207 -4.69 12.00 4.78
N ALA A 208 -5.15 13.03 4.06
CA ALA A 208 -5.05 14.42 4.52
C ALA A 208 -5.73 14.62 5.88
N ALA A 209 -6.95 14.09 6.04
CA ALA A 209 -7.68 14.14 7.31
C ALA A 209 -6.91 13.44 8.44
N ALA A 210 -6.37 12.25 8.19
CA ALA A 210 -5.56 11.52 9.18
C ALA A 210 -4.23 12.23 9.55
N PHE A 211 -3.74 13.13 8.71
CA PHE A 211 -2.58 13.97 9.00
C PHE A 211 -2.96 15.24 9.78
N ASN A 212 -4.15 15.80 9.49
CA ASN A 212 -4.53 17.16 9.86
C ASN A 212 -5.74 17.26 10.78
N ASP A 213 -5.51 16.99 12.06
CA ASP A 213 -6.40 17.44 13.13
C ASP A 213 -5.90 18.74 13.80
N GLY A 214 -5.24 19.65 13.05
CA GLY A 214 -5.12 21.05 13.50
C GLY A 214 -3.80 21.80 13.33
N ALA A 215 -3.01 21.62 12.26
CA ALA A 215 -1.78 22.42 12.09
C ALA A 215 -1.47 22.80 10.63
N GLY A 216 -1.98 23.97 10.22
CA GLY A 216 -1.40 25.03 9.36
C GLY A 216 -0.46 24.78 8.16
N LYS A 217 -0.02 23.56 7.86
CA LYS A 217 0.87 23.27 6.72
C LYS A 217 0.04 22.98 5.46
N ALA A 218 0.46 23.54 4.33
CA ALA A 218 -0.18 23.28 3.04
C ALA A 218 0.01 21.80 2.64
N ILE A 219 -1.10 21.07 2.54
CA ILE A 219 -1.13 19.66 2.12
C ILE A 219 -1.57 19.61 0.65
N GLY A 220 -0.71 19.07 -0.21
CA GLY A 220 -1.07 18.75 -1.59
C GLY A 220 -1.77 17.39 -1.66
N ILE A 221 -3.00 17.37 -2.16
CA ILE A 221 -3.76 16.13 -2.36
C ILE A 221 -3.68 15.74 -3.83
N ALA A 222 -3.33 14.49 -4.11
CA ALA A 222 -3.28 13.98 -5.48
C ALA A 222 -4.67 14.03 -6.13
N ALA A 223 -4.75 14.42 -7.41
CA ALA A 223 -6.01 14.50 -8.15
C ALA A 223 -6.69 13.13 -8.30
N ARG A 224 -5.91 12.05 -8.19
CA ARG A 224 -6.37 10.66 -8.18
C ARG A 224 -5.56 9.87 -7.15
N PRO A 225 -6.11 8.78 -6.59
CA PRO A 225 -5.44 7.97 -5.57
C PRO A 225 -4.38 7.03 -6.16
N ASP A 226 -3.54 7.54 -7.07
CA ASP A 226 -2.47 6.82 -7.73
C ASP A 226 -1.11 7.52 -7.56
N GLU A 227 -0.02 6.75 -7.68
CA GLU A 227 1.34 7.26 -7.44
C GLU A 227 1.79 8.28 -8.49
N GLU A 228 1.31 8.17 -9.75
CA GLU A 228 1.65 9.15 -10.79
C GLU A 228 1.12 10.53 -10.41
N ALA A 229 -0.15 10.61 -10.04
CA ALA A 229 -0.80 11.84 -9.63
C ALA A 229 -0.15 12.44 -8.37
N LEU A 230 0.30 11.60 -7.44
CA LEU A 230 1.03 12.06 -6.25
C LEU A 230 2.38 12.67 -6.61
N LEU A 231 3.19 11.96 -7.42
CA LEU A 231 4.52 12.43 -7.80
C LEU A 231 4.45 13.67 -8.71
N ALA A 232 3.39 13.84 -9.48
CA ALA A 232 3.16 15.04 -10.28
C ALA A 232 3.07 16.33 -9.43
N LEU A 233 2.62 16.24 -8.17
CA LEU A 233 2.58 17.38 -7.25
C LEU A 233 3.97 17.90 -6.86
N LEU A 234 5.02 17.10 -7.04
CA LEU A 234 6.39 17.53 -6.77
C LEU A 234 6.91 18.48 -7.85
N ARG A 235 6.33 18.44 -9.07
CA ARG A 235 6.77 19.28 -10.20
C ARG A 235 6.43 20.76 -10.04
N VAL A 236 5.57 21.09 -9.07
CA VAL A 236 5.23 22.47 -8.70
C VAL A 236 6.04 22.97 -7.49
N LEU A 237 7.05 22.21 -7.07
CA LEU A 237 8.07 22.72 -6.15
C LEU A 237 9.05 23.61 -6.94
N PRO A 238 9.42 24.78 -6.39
CA PRO A 238 10.38 25.68 -7.03
C PRO A 238 11.78 25.09 -7.16
#